data_AF-A0A7X6TXW6-F1
#
_entry.id   AF-A0A7X6TXW6-F1
#
_cell.length_a   1.000
_cell.length_b   1.000
_cell.length_c   1.000
_cell.angle_alpha   90.00
_cell.angle_beta   90.00
_cell.angle_gamma   90.00
#
_symmetry.space_group_name_H-M   'P 1'
#
loop_
_entity.id
_entity.type
_entity.pdbx_description
1 polymer ?
#
loop_
_entity_poly.entity_id
_entity_poly.type
_entity_poly.pdbx_seq_one_letter_code
_entity_poly.pdbx_strand_id
1 'polypeptide(L)' 'MELDTNNHSVFLLYYHLFLVTKYRRQVIDDEISDYAKATFERISESLHYIS' A
#
# COMPACT_ATOMS: atom_id res chain seq x y z
N MET A 1 14.87 -1.20 -15.24
CA MET A 1 14.99 -0.78 -13.83
C MET A 1 15.00 0.73 -13.84
N GLU A 2 13.91 1.34 -13.39
CA GLU A 2 13.78 2.78 -13.23
C GLU A 2 14.00 3.08 -11.73
N LEU A 3 14.84 4.06 -11.42
CA LEU A 3 15.21 4.41 -10.05
C LEU A 3 14.50 5.71 -9.67
N ASP A 4 13.95 5.76 -8.46
CA ASP A 4 13.35 6.97 -7.92
C ASP A 4 14.46 7.88 -7.38
N THR A 5 14.28 9.18 -7.55
CA THR A 5 15.23 10.20 -7.06
C THR A 5 14.51 11.22 -6.20
N ASN A 6 14.97 11.40 -4.97
CA ASN A 6 14.67 12.60 -4.20
C ASN A 6 15.86 13.57 -4.27
N ASN A 7 15.72 14.78 -3.70
CA ASN A 7 16.69 15.88 -3.85
C ASN A 7 18.17 15.50 -3.55
N HIS A 8 18.44 14.47 -2.75
CA HIS A 8 19.81 14.05 -2.41
C HIS A 8 20.06 12.52 -2.42
N SER A 9 19.05 11.71 -2.78
CA SER A 9 19.15 10.25 -2.74
C SER A 9 18.48 9.61 -3.96
N VAL A 10 19.11 8.58 -4.48
CA VAL A 10 18.56 7.69 -5.52
C VAL A 10 18.29 6.34 -4.88
N PHE A 11 17.08 5.81 -5.04
CA PHE A 11 16.67 4.56 -4.39
C PHE A 11 15.71 3.74 -5.24
N LEU A 12 15.57 2.46 -4.87
CA LEU A 12 14.60 1.53 -5.42
C LEU A 12 14.14 0.61 -4.30
N LEU A 13 12.87 0.74 -3.90
CA LEU A 13 12.34 0.06 -2.72
C LEU A 13 11.16 -0.83 -3.10
N TYR A 14 11.37 -2.15 -3.05
CA TYR A 14 10.32 -3.15 -3.19
C TYR A 14 10.04 -3.80 -1.83
N TYR A 15 8.80 -3.69 -1.37
CA TYR A 15 8.37 -4.23 -0.08
C TYR A 15 7.26 -5.27 -0.25
N HIS A 16 7.31 -6.32 0.56
CA HIS A 16 6.21 -7.27 0.72
C HIS A 16 5.46 -6.96 2.02
N LEU A 17 4.30 -6.34 1.91
CA LEU A 17 3.46 -5.99 3.06
C LEU A 17 2.41 -7.07 3.31
N PHE A 18 2.30 -7.54 4.55
CA PHE A 18 1.24 -8.44 5.00
C PHE A 18 0.55 -7.86 6.23
N LEU A 19 -0.78 -7.82 6.21
CA LEU A 19 -1.63 -7.30 7.28
C LEU A 19 -2.65 -8.36 7.68
N VAL A 20 -3.06 -8.34 8.95
CA VAL A 20 -4.07 -9.26 9.48
C VAL A 20 -5.12 -8.51 10.28
N THR A 21 -6.34 -9.05 10.29
CA THR A 21 -7.44 -8.50 11.10
C THR A 21 -7.16 -8.66 12.58
N LYS A 22 -7.73 -7.76 13.39
CA LYS A 22 -7.65 -7.88 14.85
C LYS A 22 -8.22 -9.23 15.30
N TYR A 23 -7.45 -9.95 16.11
CA TYR A 23 -7.76 -11.32 16.57
C TYR A 23 -7.87 -12.37 15.44
N ARG A 24 -7.35 -12.09 14.24
CA ARG A 24 -7.38 -13.00 13.07
C ARG A 24 -8.78 -13.55 12.75
N ARG A 25 -9.82 -12.74 12.99
CA ARG A 25 -11.18 -13.12 12.63
C ARG A 25 -11.32 -13.13 11.11
N GLN A 26 -12.02 -14.13 10.58
CA GLN A 26 -12.33 -14.25 9.16
C GLN A 26 -13.51 -13.32 8.80
N VAL A 27 -13.23 -12.01 8.82
CA VAL A 27 -14.22 -10.95 8.58
C VAL A 27 -14.03 -10.27 7.22
N ILE A 28 -13.06 -10.73 6.42
CA ILE A 28 -12.86 -10.22 5.07
C ILE A 28 -13.69 -11.11 4.15
N ASP A 29 -14.88 -10.63 3.80
CA ASP A 29 -15.69 -11.13 2.70
C ASP A 29 -15.35 -10.36 1.40
N ASP A 30 -16.02 -10.69 0.31
CA ASP A 30 -15.75 -10.09 -1.00
C ASP A 30 -16.03 -8.57 -1.01
N GLU A 31 -17.12 -8.12 -0.37
CA GLU A 31 -17.48 -6.70 -0.29
C GLU A 31 -16.45 -5.89 0.52
N ILE A 32 -16.04 -6.40 1.69
CA ILE A 32 -15.03 -5.77 2.54
C ILE A 32 -13.67 -5.77 1.84
N SER A 33 -13.35 -6.84 1.11
CA SER A 33 -12.11 -6.95 0.33
C SER A 33 -12.05 -5.86 -0.74
N ASP A 34 -13.13 -5.64 -1.49
CA ASP A 34 -13.16 -4.66 -2.57
C ASP A 34 -13.15 -3.22 -2.02
N TYR A 35 -13.87 -2.95 -0.93
CA TYR A 35 -13.77 -1.67 -0.24
C TYR A 35 -12.36 -1.39 0.30
N ALA A 36 -11.70 -2.41 0.87
CA ALA A 36 -10.34 -2.29 1.36
C ALA A 36 -9.35 -1.98 0.24
N LYS A 37 -9.42 -2.69 -0.90
CA LYS A 37 -8.58 -2.43 -2.08
C LYS A 37 -8.72 -0.99 -2.56
N ALA A 38 -9.94 -0.51 -2.77
CA ALA A 38 -10.19 0.87 -3.21
C ALA A 38 -9.67 1.91 -2.20
N THR A 39 -9.79 1.61 -0.90
CA THR A 39 -9.25 2.47 0.16
C THR A 39 -7.72 2.49 0.12
N PHE A 40 -7.07 1.34 -0.08
CA PHE A 40 -5.62 1.26 -0.20
C PHE A 40 -5.09 1.97 -1.44
N GLU A 41 -5.75 1.83 -2.58
CA GLU A 41 -5.39 2.54 -3.82
C GLU A 41 -5.42 4.06 -3.59
N ARG A 42 -6.52 4.59 -3.04
CA ARG A 42 -6.64 6.02 -2.70
C ARG A 42 -5.57 6.52 -1.73
N ILE A 43 -5.18 5.71 -0.74
CA ILE A 43 -4.10 6.06 0.20
C ILE A 43 -2.74 6.00 -0.49
N SER A 44 -2.52 5.01 -1.38
CA SER A 44 -1.26 4.85 -2.10
C SER A 44 -1.00 6.00 -3.06
N GLU A 45 -2.02 6.46 -3.78
CA GLU A 45 -1.95 7.70 -4.55
C GLU A 45 -1.54 8.85 -3.61
N SER A 46 -2.18 8.94 -2.42
CA SER A 46 -1.83 9.95 -1.41
C SER A 46 -0.39 9.99 -0.97
N LEU A 47 0.27 8.84 -0.95
CA LEU A 47 1.66 8.72 -0.57
C LEU A 47 2.59 9.00 -1.75
N HIS A 48 2.17 8.70 -2.98
CA HIS A 48 2.96 8.97 -4.17
C HIS A 48 3.15 10.47 -4.44
N TYR A 49 2.23 11.34 -4.00
CA TYR A 49 2.45 12.79 -4.11
C TYR A 49 3.51 13.36 -3.15
N ILE A 50 4.04 12.55 -2.23
CA ILE A 50 5.02 12.97 -1.20
C ILE A 50 6.45 12.52 -1.56
N SER A 51 6.62 11.64 -2.56
CA SER A 51 7.92 11.15 -3.04
C SER A 51 8.45 11.97 -4.22
#